data_AF-A0A7V5NWV3-F1
#
_entry.id   AF-A0A7V5NWV3-F1
#
_cell.length_a   1.000
_cell.length_b   1.000
_cell.length_c   1.000
_cell.angle_alpha   90.00
_cell.angle_beta   90.00
_cell.angle_gamma   90.00
#
_symmetry.space_group_name_H-M   'P 1'
#
loop_
_entity.id
_entity.type
_entity.pdbx_description
1 polymer ?
#
loop_
_entity_poly.entity_id
_entity_poly.type
_entity_poly.pdbx_seq_one_letter_code
_entity_poly.pdbx_strand_id
1 'polypeptide(L)'
;MGAFRQYWHDRSGQFAVFWALVVSSVLVAAGAAYDLTIAQTAKQKAQNIADSMALMAAVKLRDNGQVLPKTDTQGYVDGRAYNLGDLGLSISPYIKGLGGKTTDNWLTITYDQTNKQLTARVTGKTITPFMSMFGHDFVTLNASSTVKYDQQELNNSLSLALVLDTSGSMWYYDETNTKREDAMEAAALDLMHNLKDLVADQETNGRILRTGIIPYYSQIWWSKVVNMKWGTVSDYAITSLYEGGGTNSGSSMWLADQWMANETAYHQAETGRDNPKKYVILMTDGANNYPSYDTTTLAACDSLKAQGVIVYTIGYALNHQTYGSPNYWDTYTPPQWEIDRARNLLQNCASGPEYFKTTDNSTDLNQIFQGIGADIAQNFLRIAH
;
A
#
# COMPACT_ATOMS: atom_id res chain seq x y z
N MET A 1 -21.55 44.95 23.78
CA MET A 1 -20.37 44.49 24.57
C MET A 1 -20.67 44.38 26.08
N GLY A 2 -21.84 43.83 26.47
CA GLY A 2 -22.25 43.77 27.89
C GLY A 2 -22.30 42.34 28.47
N ALA A 3 -22.73 41.36 27.67
CA ALA A 3 -22.92 39.98 28.13
C ALA A 3 -21.61 39.26 28.53
N PHE A 4 -20.52 39.49 27.78
CA PHE A 4 -19.21 38.91 28.09
C PHE A 4 -18.58 39.43 29.39
N ARG A 5 -18.97 40.64 29.82
CA ARG A 5 -18.41 41.30 31.01
C ARG A 5 -19.12 40.86 32.30
N GLN A 6 -20.39 40.48 32.21
CA GLN A 6 -21.16 39.88 33.31
C GLN A 6 -20.75 38.43 33.58
N TYR A 7 -20.39 37.66 32.54
CA TYR A 7 -19.89 36.29 32.72
C TYR A 7 -18.57 36.22 33.53
N TRP A 8 -17.76 37.29 33.47
CA TRP A 8 -16.52 37.41 34.24
C TRP A 8 -16.71 37.86 35.70
N HIS A 9 -17.91 38.30 36.10
CA HIS A 9 -18.20 38.81 37.45
C HIS A 9 -19.23 37.98 38.21
N ASP A 10 -19.85 36.97 37.58
CA ASP A 10 -20.85 36.15 38.24
C ASP A 10 -20.20 35.13 39.19
N ARG A 11 -20.55 35.21 40.47
CA ARG A 11 -20.02 34.38 41.56
C ARG A 11 -20.88 33.14 41.82
N SER A 12 -21.54 32.59 40.80
CA SER A 12 -22.05 31.22 40.85
C SER A 12 -20.88 30.21 40.69
N GLY A 13 -19.93 30.24 41.64
CA GLY A 13 -18.70 29.44 41.62
C GLY A 13 -18.92 27.93 41.51
N GLN A 14 -20.13 27.45 41.83
CA GLN A 14 -20.51 26.06 41.61
C GLN A 14 -20.56 25.72 40.11
N PHE A 15 -21.11 26.59 39.24
CA PHE A 15 -21.22 26.31 37.81
C PHE A 15 -19.86 26.27 37.12
N ALA A 16 -18.96 27.20 37.44
CA ALA A 16 -17.60 27.20 36.89
C ALA A 16 -16.82 25.94 37.29
N VAL A 17 -16.98 25.45 38.53
CA VAL A 17 -16.37 24.20 38.99
C VAL A 17 -16.97 22.99 38.28
N PHE A 18 -18.30 22.90 38.15
CA PHE A 18 -18.95 21.82 37.39
C PHE A 18 -18.54 21.83 35.92
N TRP A 19 -18.50 23.00 35.29
CA TRP A 19 -18.09 23.14 33.90
C TRP A 19 -16.63 22.74 33.68
N ALA A 20 -15.72 23.17 34.57
CA ALA A 20 -14.32 22.76 34.53
C ALA A 20 -14.15 21.24 34.65
N LEU A 21 -14.87 20.60 35.59
CA LEU A 21 -14.82 19.14 35.76
C LEU A 21 -15.33 18.39 34.53
N VAL A 22 -16.42 18.85 33.92
CA VAL A 22 -16.97 18.23 32.70
C VAL A 22 -16.03 18.40 31.52
N VAL A 23 -15.50 19.61 31.29
CA VAL A 23 -14.58 19.88 30.18
C VAL A 23 -13.28 19.09 30.34
N SER A 24 -12.71 19.05 31.55
CA SER A 24 -11.53 18.23 31.83
C SER A 24 -11.79 16.76 31.56
N SER A 25 -12.96 16.23 31.97
CA SER A 25 -13.32 14.82 31.72
C SER A 25 -13.44 14.51 30.23
N VAL A 26 -14.04 15.42 29.45
CA VAL A 26 -14.16 15.28 27.99
C VAL A 26 -12.79 15.32 27.31
N LEU A 27 -11.89 16.23 27.74
CA LEU A 27 -10.54 16.31 27.19
C LEU A 27 -9.73 15.05 27.48
N VAL A 28 -9.84 14.47 28.68
CA VAL A 28 -9.21 13.19 29.02
C VAL A 28 -9.76 12.06 28.14
N ALA A 29 -11.08 11.98 27.95
CA ALA A 29 -11.69 10.97 27.10
C ALA A 29 -11.26 11.10 25.63
N ALA A 30 -11.19 12.33 25.10
CA ALA A 30 -10.72 12.59 23.75
C ALA A 30 -9.23 12.25 23.58
N GLY A 31 -8.39 12.59 24.56
CA GLY A 31 -6.98 12.22 24.58
C GLY A 31 -6.75 10.70 24.63
N ALA A 32 -7.50 10.00 25.47
CA ALA A 32 -7.44 8.54 25.54
C ALA A 32 -7.90 7.87 24.24
N ALA A 33 -8.93 8.42 23.57
CA ALA A 33 -9.38 7.93 22.27
C ALA A 33 -8.31 8.11 21.19
N TYR A 34 -7.62 9.26 21.18
CA TYR A 34 -6.51 9.51 20.26
C TYR A 34 -5.35 8.53 20.49
N ASP A 35 -4.96 8.32 21.74
CA ASP A 35 -3.91 7.35 22.11
C ASP A 35 -4.29 5.92 21.71
N LEU A 36 -5.57 5.55 21.83
CA LEU A 36 -6.07 4.26 21.36
C LEU A 36 -5.94 4.13 19.85
N THR A 37 -6.24 5.18 19.06
CA THR A 37 -6.06 5.17 17.61
C THR A 37 -4.60 4.98 17.22
N ILE A 38 -3.67 5.65 17.91
CA ILE A 38 -2.22 5.46 17.72
C ILE A 38 -1.85 4.00 18.02
N ALA A 39 -2.31 3.46 19.16
CA ALA A 39 -2.00 2.10 19.56
C ALA A 39 -2.54 1.05 18.57
N GLN A 40 -3.76 1.23 18.07
CA GLN A 40 -4.35 0.37 17.05
C GLN A 40 -3.58 0.43 15.73
N THR A 41 -3.19 1.63 15.29
CA THR A 41 -2.40 1.82 14.07
C THR A 41 -1.03 1.13 14.18
N ALA A 42 -0.35 1.30 15.31
CA ALA A 42 0.93 0.66 15.57
C ALA A 42 0.81 -0.87 15.66
N LYS A 43 -0.28 -1.39 16.23
CA LYS A 43 -0.59 -2.82 16.24
C LYS A 43 -0.79 -3.38 14.83
N GLN A 44 -1.54 -2.67 13.98
CA GLN A 44 -1.75 -3.08 12.59
C GLN A 44 -0.43 -3.14 11.81
N LYS A 45 0.42 -2.12 11.97
CA LYS A 45 1.77 -2.11 11.35
C LYS A 45 2.63 -3.26 11.85
N ALA A 46 2.63 -3.53 13.17
CA ALA A 46 3.35 -4.66 13.73
C ALA A 46 2.86 -6.01 13.19
N GLN A 47 1.56 -6.15 12.95
CA GLN A 47 0.99 -7.34 12.32
C GLN A 47 1.45 -7.50 10.87
N ASN A 48 1.35 -6.45 10.06
CA ASN A 48 1.82 -6.48 8.67
C ASN A 48 3.32 -6.82 8.58
N ILE A 49 4.14 -6.30 9.49
CA ILE A 49 5.56 -6.66 9.59
C ILE A 49 5.72 -8.13 9.98
N ALA A 50 5.01 -8.61 11.00
CA ALA A 50 5.06 -10.01 11.41
C ALA A 50 4.72 -10.94 10.23
N ASP A 51 3.70 -10.60 9.44
CA ASP A 51 3.28 -11.37 8.26
C ASP A 51 4.39 -11.40 7.18
N SER A 52 4.97 -10.24 6.83
CA SER A 52 6.09 -10.16 5.88
C SER A 52 7.32 -10.94 6.35
N MET A 53 7.65 -10.83 7.64
CA MET A 53 8.86 -11.45 8.21
C MET A 53 8.72 -12.96 8.40
N ALA A 54 7.54 -13.45 8.79
CA ALA A 54 7.26 -14.88 8.86
C ALA A 54 7.48 -15.54 7.50
N LEU A 55 7.02 -14.86 6.46
CA LEU A 55 7.14 -15.31 5.10
C LEU A 55 8.57 -15.27 4.57
N MET A 56 9.27 -14.14 4.75
CA MET A 56 10.68 -14.04 4.36
C MET A 56 11.54 -15.09 5.05
N ALA A 57 11.28 -15.36 6.33
CA ALA A 57 11.98 -16.39 7.07
C ALA A 57 11.64 -17.80 6.57
N ALA A 58 10.40 -18.04 6.11
CA ALA A 58 10.00 -19.30 5.49
C ALA A 58 10.68 -19.51 4.13
N VAL A 59 10.81 -18.46 3.32
CA VAL A 59 11.56 -18.47 2.04
C VAL A 59 13.03 -18.80 2.28
N LYS A 60 13.72 -18.07 3.18
CA LYS A 60 15.14 -18.35 3.48
C LYS A 60 15.37 -19.75 4.03
N LEU A 61 14.46 -20.24 4.86
CA LEU A 61 14.52 -21.62 5.37
C LEU A 61 14.43 -22.64 4.22
N ARG A 62 13.51 -22.40 3.27
CA ARG A 62 13.35 -23.23 2.08
C ARG A 62 14.59 -23.21 1.19
N ASP A 63 15.15 -22.04 0.90
CA ASP A 63 16.31 -21.88 0.01
C ASP A 63 17.57 -22.56 0.59
N ASN A 64 17.65 -22.68 1.93
CA ASN A 64 18.66 -23.48 2.62
C ASN A 64 18.31 -24.98 2.73
N GLY A 65 17.37 -25.49 1.94
CA GLY A 65 16.97 -26.89 1.95
C GLY A 65 16.23 -27.32 3.22
N GLN A 66 15.45 -26.43 3.82
CA GLN A 66 14.73 -26.64 5.08
C GLN A 66 15.62 -26.90 6.31
N VAL A 67 16.90 -26.52 6.22
CA VAL A 67 17.83 -26.56 7.37
C VAL A 67 17.71 -25.25 8.16
N LEU A 68 17.52 -25.36 9.47
CA LEU A 68 17.44 -24.20 10.35
C LEU A 68 18.71 -23.32 10.21
N PRO A 69 18.56 -22.00 9.97
CA PRO A 69 19.68 -21.08 9.91
C PRO A 69 20.46 -21.06 11.23
N LYS A 70 21.78 -21.19 11.17
CA LYS A 70 22.66 -21.11 12.35
C LYS A 70 23.33 -19.74 12.50
N THR A 71 23.37 -18.96 11.42
CA THR A 71 23.99 -17.63 11.36
C THR A 71 23.08 -16.63 10.64
N ASP A 72 23.22 -15.34 10.94
CA ASP A 72 22.40 -14.27 10.34
C ASP A 72 22.60 -14.13 8.82
N THR A 73 23.73 -14.63 8.31
CA THR A 73 24.03 -14.72 6.87
C THR A 73 23.20 -15.78 6.16
N GLN A 74 22.78 -16.83 6.87
CA GLN A 74 21.96 -17.92 6.34
C GLN A 74 20.46 -17.61 6.49
N GLY A 75 20.07 -16.77 7.44
CA GLY A 75 18.68 -16.41 7.67
C GLY A 75 18.43 -16.00 9.12
N TYR A 76 17.17 -16.07 9.54
CA TYR A 76 16.80 -15.77 10.92
C TYR A 76 17.06 -16.99 11.80
N VAL A 77 17.89 -16.80 12.83
CA VAL A 77 18.22 -17.84 13.80
C VAL A 77 17.01 -18.07 14.71
N ASP A 78 16.69 -19.33 14.94
CA ASP A 78 15.57 -19.75 15.79
C ASP A 78 15.64 -19.14 17.19
N GLY A 79 14.56 -18.49 17.61
CA GLY A 79 14.42 -17.87 18.93
C GLY A 79 15.26 -16.60 19.15
N ARG A 80 16.04 -16.14 18.16
CA ARG A 80 16.84 -14.93 18.29
C ARG A 80 15.99 -13.67 18.07
N ALA A 81 16.21 -12.67 18.93
CA ALA A 81 15.61 -11.35 18.78
C ALA A 81 16.46 -10.46 17.87
N TYR A 82 15.82 -9.85 16.87
CA TYR A 82 16.39 -8.90 15.92
C TYR A 82 15.78 -7.53 16.13
N ASN A 83 16.58 -6.47 16.17
CA ASN A 83 16.04 -5.12 16.28
C ASN A 83 15.36 -4.73 14.96
N LEU A 84 14.14 -4.19 15.02
CA LEU A 84 13.42 -3.76 13.82
C LEU A 84 14.14 -2.61 13.09
N GLY A 85 14.79 -1.70 13.82
CA GLY A 85 15.50 -0.56 13.24
C GLY A 85 16.72 -0.98 12.40
N ASP A 86 17.43 -2.02 12.84
CA ASP A 86 18.57 -2.59 12.09
C ASP A 86 18.11 -3.28 10.78
N LEU A 87 16.84 -3.68 10.72
CA LEU A 87 16.20 -4.24 9.53
C LEU A 87 15.53 -3.15 8.66
N GLY A 88 15.65 -1.87 9.03
CA GLY A 88 14.99 -0.76 8.34
C GLY A 88 13.47 -0.69 8.55
N LEU A 89 12.93 -1.42 9.54
CA LEU A 89 11.50 -1.54 9.81
C LEU A 89 11.10 -0.67 11.01
N SER A 90 9.90 -0.09 10.95
CA SER A 90 9.36 0.71 12.05
C SER A 90 7.86 0.48 12.24
N ILE A 91 7.48 0.25 13.49
CA ILE A 91 6.08 0.12 13.92
C ILE A 91 5.49 1.45 14.41
N SER A 92 6.33 2.49 14.62
CA SER A 92 5.85 3.75 15.16
C SER A 92 5.21 4.62 14.07
N PRO A 93 4.02 5.20 14.30
CA PRO A 93 3.59 6.38 13.57
C PRO A 93 4.54 7.52 13.95
N TYR A 94 5.45 7.89 13.05
CA TYR A 94 6.45 8.92 13.32
C TYR A 94 5.76 10.26 13.61
N ILE A 95 5.71 10.67 14.89
CA ILE A 95 5.34 12.04 15.29
C ILE A 95 6.63 12.76 15.69
N LYS A 96 7.12 13.60 14.77
CA LYS A 96 8.29 14.46 14.97
C LYS A 96 7.99 15.45 16.09
N GLY A 97 8.73 15.38 17.21
CA GLY A 97 8.68 16.40 18.27
C GLY A 97 8.31 15.93 19.70
N LEU A 98 7.91 14.66 19.89
CA LEU A 98 7.54 14.12 21.23
C LEU A 98 8.58 13.16 21.84
N GLY A 99 9.83 13.18 21.36
CA GLY A 99 10.96 12.51 22.04
C GLY A 99 10.97 10.98 22.03
N GLY A 100 10.06 10.31 21.30
CA GLY A 100 9.98 8.85 21.26
C GLY A 100 11.09 8.18 20.45
N LYS A 101 12.29 8.03 21.03
CA LYS A 101 13.22 6.98 20.60
C LYS A 101 12.81 5.68 21.28
N THR A 102 11.88 4.91 20.70
CA THR A 102 11.62 3.55 21.18
C THR A 102 12.51 2.57 20.41
N THR A 103 13.72 2.34 20.92
CA THR A 103 14.65 1.30 20.45
C THR A 103 14.23 -0.12 20.84
N ASP A 104 13.12 -0.26 21.58
CA ASP A 104 12.59 -1.52 22.12
C ASP A 104 11.65 -2.25 21.14
N ASN A 105 11.98 -2.30 19.85
CA ASN A 105 11.18 -3.02 18.85
C ASN A 105 11.96 -4.23 18.37
N TRP A 106 11.40 -5.42 18.61
CA TRP A 106 12.09 -6.69 18.37
C TRP A 106 11.24 -7.64 17.53
N LEU A 107 11.89 -8.27 16.56
CA LEU A 107 11.38 -9.39 15.79
C LEU A 107 11.99 -10.67 16.34
N THR A 108 11.19 -11.69 16.61
CA THR A 108 11.65 -13.03 16.95
C THR A 108 11.03 -14.03 15.99
N ILE A 109 11.85 -14.87 15.37
CA ILE A 109 11.39 -15.97 14.53
C ILE A 109 11.55 -17.26 15.31
N THR A 110 10.49 -18.08 15.37
CA THR A 110 10.51 -19.38 16.04
C THR A 110 10.08 -20.47 15.06
N TYR A 111 10.81 -21.58 15.04
CA TYR A 111 10.55 -22.71 14.15
C TYR A 111 9.98 -23.90 14.92
N ASP A 112 8.79 -24.35 14.55
CA ASP A 112 8.21 -25.62 15.00
C ASP A 112 8.42 -26.68 13.91
N GLN A 113 9.46 -27.50 14.10
CA GLN A 113 9.79 -28.59 13.18
C GLN A 113 8.77 -29.74 13.19
N THR A 114 7.98 -29.88 14.26
CA THR A 114 7.02 -30.99 14.40
C THR A 114 5.78 -30.72 13.54
N ASN A 115 5.26 -29.49 13.62
CA ASN A 115 4.11 -29.06 12.84
C ASN A 115 4.51 -28.39 11.51
N LYS A 116 5.81 -28.28 11.24
CA LYS A 116 6.42 -27.58 10.10
C LYS A 116 5.88 -26.16 9.95
N GLN A 117 5.86 -25.41 11.06
CA GLN A 117 5.36 -24.05 11.12
C GLN A 117 6.45 -23.10 11.62
N LEU A 118 6.42 -21.89 11.12
CA LEU A 118 7.31 -20.81 11.53
C LEU A 118 6.43 -19.70 12.07
N THR A 119 6.77 -19.18 13.25
CA THR A 119 6.08 -18.04 13.85
C THR A 119 7.01 -16.84 13.90
N ALA A 120 6.64 -15.74 13.25
CA ALA A 120 7.26 -14.44 13.47
C ALA A 120 6.48 -13.68 14.55
N ARG A 121 7.19 -13.13 15.51
CA ARG A 121 6.63 -12.32 16.58
C ARG A 121 7.30 -10.96 16.58
N VAL A 122 6.49 -9.91 16.43
CA VAL A 122 6.92 -8.52 16.56
C VAL A 122 6.45 -8.01 17.91
N THR A 123 7.42 -7.57 18.71
CA THR A 123 7.18 -6.91 19.99
C THR A 123 7.68 -5.48 19.94
N GLY A 124 6.98 -4.58 20.61
CA GLY A 124 7.38 -3.18 20.61
C GLY A 124 6.65 -2.33 21.63
N LYS A 125 7.02 -1.06 21.71
CA LYS A 125 6.36 -0.07 22.56
C LYS A 125 5.97 1.15 21.73
N THR A 126 4.72 1.57 21.86
CA THR A 126 4.24 2.84 21.30
C THR A 126 3.95 3.82 22.42
N ILE A 127 4.30 5.09 22.21
CA ILE A 127 4.01 6.15 23.16
C ILE A 127 2.51 6.45 23.19
N THR A 128 2.03 6.88 24.35
CA THR A 128 0.65 7.35 24.56
C THR A 128 0.68 8.77 25.12
N PRO A 129 0.74 9.80 24.25
CA PRO A 129 0.96 11.19 24.66
C PRO A 129 0.00 11.70 25.74
N PHE A 130 -1.29 11.39 25.66
CA PHE A 130 -2.28 11.88 26.64
C PHE A 130 -2.29 11.03 27.92
N MET A 131 -2.20 9.71 27.79
CA MET A 131 -2.15 8.78 28.91
C MET A 131 -0.83 8.86 29.69
N SER A 132 0.24 9.38 29.09
CA SER A 132 1.51 9.67 29.78
C SER A 132 1.32 10.68 30.92
N MET A 133 0.38 11.63 30.77
CA MET A 133 0.02 12.58 31.83
C MET A 133 -0.59 11.90 33.05
N PHE A 134 -1.04 10.65 32.91
CA PHE A 134 -1.63 9.81 33.94
C PHE A 134 -0.73 8.62 34.33
N GLY A 135 0.56 8.67 33.99
CA GLY A 135 1.54 7.63 34.35
C GLY A 135 1.53 6.39 33.47
N HIS A 136 0.85 6.44 32.32
CA HIS A 136 0.85 5.39 31.30
C HIS A 136 1.62 5.91 30.08
N ASP A 137 2.94 5.83 30.13
CA ASP A 137 3.82 6.43 29.12
C ASP A 137 3.86 5.65 27.79
N PHE A 138 3.56 4.35 27.85
CA PHE A 138 3.63 3.45 26.70
C PHE A 138 2.61 2.31 26.77
N VAL A 139 2.23 1.83 25.59
CA VAL A 139 1.49 0.58 25.40
C VAL A 139 2.42 -0.44 24.73
N THR A 140 2.51 -1.63 25.32
CA THR A 140 3.25 -2.76 24.75
C THR A 140 2.45 -3.40 23.62
N LEU A 141 3.09 -3.57 22.48
CA LEU A 141 2.54 -4.20 21.29
C LEU A 141 3.11 -5.60 21.15
N ASN A 142 2.25 -6.52 20.76
CA ASN A 142 2.60 -7.89 20.45
C ASN A 142 1.74 -8.34 19.27
N ALA A 143 2.39 -8.62 18.16
CA ALA A 143 1.78 -9.16 16.97
C ALA A 143 2.54 -10.42 16.56
N SER A 144 1.82 -11.43 16.10
CA SER A 144 2.43 -12.69 15.68
C SER A 144 1.76 -13.22 14.42
N SER A 145 2.57 -13.84 13.56
CA SER A 145 2.13 -14.48 12.33
C SER A 145 2.76 -15.86 12.23
N THR A 146 1.96 -16.85 11.86
CA THR A 146 2.42 -18.24 11.74
C THR A 146 2.20 -18.74 10.31
N VAL A 147 3.26 -19.27 9.71
CA VAL A 147 3.30 -19.76 8.32
C VAL A 147 3.74 -21.23 8.33
N LYS A 148 3.03 -22.09 7.62
CA LYS A 148 3.46 -23.49 7.38
C LYS A 148 4.50 -23.51 6.26
N TYR A 149 5.54 -24.33 6.37
CA TYR A 149 6.60 -24.46 5.36
C TYR A 149 6.77 -25.89 4.81
N ASP A 150 5.78 -26.77 5.03
CA ASP A 150 5.80 -28.11 4.45
C ASP A 150 5.76 -28.05 2.91
N GLN A 151 6.43 -29.00 2.25
CA GLN A 151 6.46 -29.14 0.80
C GLN A 151 5.09 -29.54 0.27
N GLN A 152 4.18 -28.58 0.14
CA GLN A 152 3.01 -28.67 -0.71
C GLN A 152 2.93 -27.40 -1.55
N GLU A 153 3.24 -27.60 -2.83
CA GLU A 153 2.93 -26.75 -3.99
C GLU A 153 3.05 -25.23 -3.78
N LEU A 154 4.20 -24.67 -4.17
CA LEU A 154 4.25 -23.31 -4.72
C LEU A 154 3.44 -23.31 -6.03
N ASN A 155 2.13 -23.34 -5.90
CA ASN A 155 1.14 -23.33 -6.99
C ASN A 155 0.72 -21.92 -7.39
N ASN A 156 1.33 -20.90 -6.78
CA ASN A 156 0.90 -19.52 -6.99
C ASN A 156 1.67 -18.98 -8.20
N SER A 157 1.02 -18.93 -9.35
CA SER A 157 1.44 -18.07 -10.45
C SER A 157 0.86 -16.67 -10.27
N LEU A 158 1.47 -15.66 -10.88
CA LEU A 158 1.12 -14.24 -10.71
C LEU A 158 0.91 -13.55 -12.06
N SER A 159 -0.17 -12.80 -12.16
CA SER A 159 -0.46 -11.89 -13.28
C SER A 159 -0.71 -10.49 -12.73
N LEU A 160 0.01 -9.50 -13.25
CA LEU A 160 -0.14 -8.09 -12.85
C LEU A 160 -0.25 -7.18 -14.09
N ALA A 161 -1.31 -6.40 -14.19
CA ALA A 161 -1.42 -5.32 -15.16
C ALA A 161 -1.36 -3.95 -14.47
N LEU A 162 -0.51 -3.07 -14.99
CA LEU A 162 -0.48 -1.66 -14.62
C LEU A 162 -1.32 -0.86 -15.62
N VAL A 163 -2.30 -0.10 -15.13
CA VAL A 163 -3.10 0.83 -15.92
C VAL A 163 -2.72 2.24 -15.48
N LEU A 164 -1.88 2.88 -16.29
CA LEU A 164 -1.14 4.08 -15.90
C LEU A 164 -1.67 5.30 -16.65
N ASP A 165 -2.07 6.32 -15.90
CA ASP A 165 -2.49 7.60 -16.45
C ASP A 165 -1.26 8.38 -16.95
N THR A 166 -1.29 8.76 -18.21
CA THR A 166 -0.32 9.63 -18.89
C THR A 166 -1.05 10.83 -19.50
N SER A 167 -2.17 11.25 -18.91
CA SER A 167 -2.92 12.43 -19.34
C SER A 167 -2.14 13.72 -19.07
N GLY A 168 -2.56 14.82 -19.71
CA GLY A 168 -1.85 16.10 -19.58
C GLY A 168 -1.72 16.64 -18.16
N SER A 169 -2.58 16.24 -17.21
CA SER A 169 -2.45 16.60 -15.79
C SER A 169 -1.21 16.00 -15.13
N MET A 170 -0.69 14.88 -15.63
CA MET A 170 0.51 14.22 -15.12
C MET A 170 1.80 15.03 -15.38
N TRP A 171 1.74 16.06 -16.22
CA TRP A 171 2.83 17.02 -16.44
C TRP A 171 3.02 17.97 -15.25
N TYR A 172 2.01 18.11 -14.40
CA TYR A 172 2.10 18.97 -13.22
C TYR A 172 3.06 18.40 -12.18
N TYR A 173 3.54 19.30 -11.32
CA TYR A 173 4.45 18.97 -10.23
C TYR A 173 3.65 18.75 -8.94
N ASP A 174 4.11 17.79 -8.14
CA ASP A 174 3.56 17.53 -6.81
C ASP A 174 4.06 18.54 -5.75
N GLU A 175 3.64 18.36 -4.49
CA GLU A 175 4.07 19.24 -3.39
C GLU A 175 5.59 19.22 -3.11
N THR A 176 6.30 18.19 -3.60
CA THR A 176 7.76 18.04 -3.46
C THR A 176 8.52 18.59 -4.67
N ASN A 177 7.84 19.23 -5.61
CA ASN A 177 8.40 19.71 -6.87
C ASN A 177 8.97 18.57 -7.74
N THR A 178 8.29 17.43 -7.75
CA THR A 178 8.56 16.30 -8.66
C THR A 178 7.45 16.22 -9.70
N LYS A 179 7.81 16.06 -10.99
CA LYS A 179 6.83 15.84 -12.05
C LYS A 179 6.05 14.56 -11.78
N ARG A 180 4.72 14.59 -11.88
CA ARG A 180 3.88 13.45 -11.45
C ARG A 180 4.17 12.19 -12.26
N GLU A 181 4.37 12.34 -13.57
CA GLU A 181 4.78 11.22 -14.42
C GLU A 181 6.11 10.60 -13.96
N ASP A 182 7.15 11.40 -13.73
CA ASP A 182 8.46 10.88 -13.31
C ASP A 182 8.35 10.09 -12.00
N ALA A 183 7.52 10.58 -11.06
CA ALA A 183 7.24 9.88 -9.81
C ALA A 183 6.50 8.55 -10.03
N MET A 184 5.51 8.53 -10.94
CA MET A 184 4.79 7.31 -11.32
C MET A 184 5.73 6.30 -11.98
N GLU A 185 6.56 6.73 -12.92
CA GLU A 185 7.52 5.87 -13.60
C GLU A 185 8.50 5.25 -12.61
N ALA A 186 9.06 6.05 -11.70
CA ALA A 186 9.97 5.57 -10.65
C ALA A 186 9.31 4.52 -9.74
N ALA A 187 8.07 4.77 -9.30
CA ALA A 187 7.34 3.84 -8.43
C ALA A 187 6.98 2.52 -9.15
N ALA A 188 6.59 2.60 -10.43
CA ALA A 188 6.30 1.44 -11.26
C ALA A 188 7.56 0.60 -11.55
N LEU A 189 8.71 1.25 -11.78
CA LEU A 189 10.01 0.58 -11.94
C LEU A 189 10.40 -0.18 -10.69
N ASP A 190 10.32 0.46 -9.51
CA ASP A 190 10.66 -0.18 -8.23
C ASP A 190 9.79 -1.41 -8.00
N LEU A 191 8.49 -1.33 -8.28
CA LEU A 191 7.60 -2.49 -8.22
C LEU A 191 8.04 -3.61 -9.19
N MET A 192 8.41 -3.29 -10.43
CA MET A 192 8.91 -4.29 -11.38
C MET A 192 10.20 -4.94 -10.90
N HIS A 193 11.16 -4.17 -10.37
CA HIS A 193 12.41 -4.73 -9.84
C HIS A 193 12.15 -5.64 -8.64
N ASN A 194 11.30 -5.22 -7.70
CA ASN A 194 10.90 -6.03 -6.55
C ASN A 194 10.22 -7.36 -6.98
N LEU A 195 9.34 -7.33 -7.98
CA LEU A 195 8.70 -8.54 -8.51
C LEU A 195 9.69 -9.45 -9.24
N LYS A 196 10.65 -8.88 -9.96
CA LYS A 196 11.71 -9.65 -10.63
C LYS A 196 12.54 -10.42 -9.61
N ASP A 197 12.94 -9.75 -8.53
CA ASP A 197 13.73 -10.37 -7.46
C ASP A 197 12.92 -11.44 -6.72
N LEU A 198 11.62 -11.22 -6.52
CA LEU A 198 10.72 -12.20 -5.90
C LEU A 198 10.66 -13.53 -6.68
N VAL A 199 10.73 -13.49 -8.01
CA VAL A 199 10.56 -14.68 -8.86
C VAL A 199 11.88 -15.23 -9.43
N ALA A 200 13.01 -14.57 -9.22
CA ALA A 200 14.30 -14.89 -9.83
C ALA A 200 14.73 -16.38 -9.67
N ASP A 201 14.43 -16.99 -8.53
CA ASP A 201 14.81 -18.38 -8.22
C ASP A 201 13.71 -19.41 -8.54
N GLN A 202 12.52 -18.96 -8.96
CA GLN A 202 11.34 -19.80 -9.13
C GLN A 202 11.13 -20.27 -10.59
N GLU A 203 11.94 -19.77 -11.52
CA GLU A 203 11.84 -20.00 -12.97
C GLU A 203 12.36 -21.39 -13.43
N THR A 204 12.93 -22.18 -12.52
CA THR A 204 13.44 -23.54 -12.81
C THR A 204 12.34 -24.55 -13.16
N ASN A 205 11.07 -24.27 -12.80
CA ASN A 205 9.90 -25.13 -13.03
C ASN A 205 8.81 -24.42 -13.87
N GLY A 206 9.23 -23.58 -14.83
CA GLY A 206 8.34 -22.82 -15.73
C GLY A 206 8.14 -21.37 -15.29
N ARG A 207 7.80 -20.50 -16.24
CA ARG A 207 7.59 -19.07 -15.99
C ARG A 207 6.32 -18.87 -15.19
N ILE A 208 6.38 -18.08 -14.11
CA ILE A 208 5.24 -17.94 -13.17
C ILE A 208 4.73 -16.51 -13.05
N LEU A 209 5.48 -15.53 -13.52
CA LEU A 209 5.11 -14.12 -13.50
C LEU A 209 4.73 -13.66 -14.90
N ARG A 210 3.57 -13.03 -15.04
CA ARG A 210 3.18 -12.28 -16.24
C ARG A 210 2.87 -10.84 -15.88
N THR A 211 3.47 -9.91 -16.60
CA THR A 211 3.20 -8.48 -16.41
C THR A 211 2.88 -7.79 -17.71
N GLY A 212 2.13 -6.69 -17.62
CA GLY A 212 1.79 -5.83 -18.75
C GLY A 212 1.49 -4.41 -18.27
N ILE A 213 1.62 -3.44 -19.18
CA ILE A 213 1.27 -2.05 -18.93
C ILE A 213 0.31 -1.52 -19.99
N ILE A 214 -0.69 -0.75 -19.55
CA ILE A 214 -1.68 -0.06 -20.38
C ILE A 214 -1.60 1.43 -20.02
N PRO A 215 -0.70 2.19 -20.65
CA PRO A 215 -0.68 3.64 -20.53
C PRO A 215 -1.86 4.25 -21.28
N TYR A 216 -2.43 5.32 -20.72
CA TYR A 216 -3.60 5.97 -21.31
C TYR A 216 -3.67 7.46 -21.07
N TYR A 217 -4.32 8.14 -22.01
CA TYR A 217 -4.77 9.52 -21.87
C TYR A 217 -6.24 9.58 -22.30
N SER A 218 -6.62 10.43 -23.26
CA SER A 218 -7.94 10.45 -23.92
C SER A 218 -8.37 9.09 -24.48
N GLN A 219 -7.41 8.19 -24.70
CA GLN A 219 -7.57 6.83 -25.19
C GLN A 219 -6.37 5.97 -24.75
N ILE A 220 -6.44 4.67 -25.00
CA ILE A 220 -5.29 3.77 -24.84
C ILE A 220 -4.16 4.23 -25.75
N TRP A 221 -2.95 4.31 -25.21
CA TRP A 221 -1.78 4.64 -26.00
C TRP A 221 -1.14 3.39 -26.60
N TRP A 222 -1.74 2.87 -27.67
CA TRP A 222 -1.39 1.58 -28.27
C TRP A 222 0.09 1.35 -28.57
N SER A 223 0.85 2.37 -28.98
CA SER A 223 2.29 2.22 -29.27
C SER A 223 3.16 2.01 -28.02
N LYS A 224 2.63 2.27 -26.83
CA LYS A 224 3.31 2.10 -25.53
C LYS A 224 2.72 0.96 -24.70
N VAL A 225 1.64 0.34 -25.17
CA VAL A 225 1.08 -0.86 -24.54
C VAL A 225 2.10 -1.99 -24.58
N VAL A 226 2.40 -2.55 -23.42
CA VAL A 226 3.09 -3.84 -23.31
C VAL A 226 2.06 -4.86 -22.93
N ASN A 227 1.67 -5.69 -23.91
CA ASN A 227 0.78 -6.83 -23.66
C ASN A 227 1.36 -7.74 -22.56
N MET A 228 0.47 -8.43 -21.83
CA MET A 228 0.85 -9.42 -20.83
C MET A 228 1.88 -10.41 -21.39
N LYS A 229 3.09 -10.39 -20.84
CA LYS A 229 4.20 -11.26 -21.21
C LYS A 229 4.82 -11.86 -19.96
N TRP A 230 5.48 -13.00 -20.13
CA TRP A 230 6.23 -13.62 -19.06
C TRP A 230 7.41 -12.74 -18.61
N GLY A 231 7.61 -12.65 -17.29
CA GLY A 231 8.56 -11.76 -16.65
C GLY A 231 7.99 -10.36 -16.39
N THR A 232 8.89 -9.45 -16.05
CA THR A 232 8.58 -8.04 -15.76
C THR A 232 8.62 -7.18 -17.02
N VAL A 233 7.87 -6.09 -17.02
CA VAL A 233 7.99 -5.04 -18.05
C VAL A 233 9.40 -4.45 -17.99
N SER A 234 9.99 -4.17 -19.14
CA SER A 234 11.35 -3.61 -19.22
C SER A 234 11.38 -2.16 -18.76
N ASP A 235 12.46 -1.74 -18.12
CA ASP A 235 12.63 -0.36 -17.63
C ASP A 235 12.30 0.70 -18.71
N TYR A 236 12.83 0.52 -19.93
CA TYR A 236 12.58 1.42 -21.06
C TYR A 236 11.10 1.58 -21.44
N ALA A 237 10.28 0.55 -21.24
CA ALA A 237 8.85 0.63 -21.56
C ALA A 237 8.10 1.52 -20.56
N ILE A 238 8.60 1.62 -19.34
CA ILE A 238 8.08 2.51 -18.29
C ILE A 238 8.68 3.91 -18.48
N THR A 239 10.00 4.06 -18.59
CA THR A 239 10.69 5.38 -18.67
C THR A 239 10.54 6.12 -20.00
N SER A 240 9.71 5.61 -20.90
CA SER A 240 9.48 6.24 -22.21
C SER A 240 8.03 6.69 -22.37
N LEU A 241 7.26 6.68 -21.28
CA LEU A 241 5.97 7.32 -21.25
C LEU A 241 6.19 8.85 -21.33
N TYR A 242 5.18 9.54 -21.84
CA TYR A 242 5.10 10.99 -21.82
C TYR A 242 3.64 11.38 -21.70
N GLU A 243 3.39 12.59 -21.24
CA GLU A 243 2.05 13.07 -20.96
C GLU A 243 1.39 13.68 -22.20
N GLY A 244 0.07 13.53 -22.31
CA GLY A 244 -0.67 14.21 -23.36
C GLY A 244 -2.17 14.07 -23.26
N GLY A 245 -2.90 14.97 -23.91
CA GLY A 245 -4.35 14.87 -24.05
C GLY A 245 -5.12 14.90 -22.73
N GLY A 246 -6.32 14.35 -22.76
CA GLY A 246 -7.23 14.23 -21.63
C GLY A 246 -7.08 12.92 -20.88
N THR A 247 -8.06 12.58 -20.04
CA THR A 247 -8.07 11.44 -19.12
C THR A 247 -9.29 10.56 -19.42
N ASN A 248 -9.05 9.32 -19.83
CA ASN A 248 -10.06 8.30 -20.10
C ASN A 248 -9.56 6.90 -19.69
N SER A 249 -9.80 6.55 -18.43
CA SER A 249 -9.46 5.24 -17.86
C SER A 249 -10.34 4.09 -18.38
N GLY A 250 -11.50 4.39 -18.96
CA GLY A 250 -12.53 3.40 -19.28
C GLY A 250 -12.07 2.35 -20.29
N SER A 251 -11.51 2.79 -21.43
CA SER A 251 -11.00 1.88 -22.46
C SER A 251 -9.86 1.01 -21.93
N SER A 252 -8.99 1.59 -21.12
CA SER A 252 -7.79 0.94 -20.58
C SER A 252 -8.14 -0.13 -19.55
N MET A 253 -9.09 0.17 -18.67
CA MET A 253 -9.62 -0.81 -17.72
C MET A 253 -10.38 -1.93 -18.42
N TRP A 254 -11.12 -1.63 -19.49
CA TRP A 254 -11.74 -2.67 -20.32
C TRP A 254 -10.69 -3.60 -20.93
N LEU A 255 -9.56 -3.08 -21.43
CA LEU A 255 -8.48 -3.93 -21.96
C LEU A 255 -7.84 -4.79 -20.86
N ALA A 256 -7.61 -4.23 -19.67
CA ALA A 256 -7.11 -4.97 -18.51
C ALA A 256 -8.05 -6.13 -18.15
N ASP A 257 -9.36 -5.89 -18.18
CA ASP A 257 -10.39 -6.92 -17.98
C ASP A 257 -10.26 -8.07 -18.98
N GLN A 258 -10.11 -7.77 -20.28
CA GLN A 258 -9.92 -8.78 -21.31
C GLN A 258 -8.62 -9.59 -21.14
N TRP A 259 -7.54 -8.95 -20.69
CA TRP A 259 -6.30 -9.65 -20.39
C TRP A 259 -6.49 -10.62 -19.22
N MET A 260 -7.05 -10.15 -18.11
CA MET A 260 -7.21 -10.94 -16.88
C MET A 260 -8.16 -12.13 -17.03
N ALA A 261 -9.13 -12.06 -17.93
CA ALA A 261 -10.01 -13.18 -18.26
C ALA A 261 -9.25 -14.39 -18.84
N ASN A 262 -8.13 -14.15 -19.53
CA ASN A 262 -7.36 -15.20 -20.21
C ASN A 262 -6.16 -15.72 -19.40
N GLU A 263 -5.76 -15.04 -18.33
CA GLU A 263 -4.53 -15.36 -17.60
C GLU A 263 -4.55 -16.77 -16.98
N THR A 264 -5.71 -17.25 -16.52
CA THR A 264 -5.85 -18.63 -16.04
C THR A 264 -5.43 -19.65 -17.10
N ALA A 265 -5.87 -19.49 -18.35
CA ALA A 265 -5.54 -20.40 -19.44
C ALA A 265 -4.04 -20.33 -19.82
N TYR A 266 -3.45 -19.13 -19.81
CA TYR A 266 -2.02 -18.97 -20.08
C TYR A 266 -1.14 -19.63 -19.01
N HIS A 267 -1.49 -19.49 -17.73
CA HIS A 267 -0.77 -20.14 -16.63
C HIS A 267 -0.94 -21.65 -16.64
N GLN A 268 -2.13 -22.15 -16.98
CA GLN A 268 -2.38 -23.58 -17.12
C GLN A 268 -1.57 -24.20 -18.25
N ALA A 269 -1.42 -23.50 -19.37
CA ALA A 269 -0.62 -23.98 -20.50
C ALA A 269 0.89 -24.00 -20.21
N GLU A 270 1.41 -23.03 -19.45
CA GLU A 270 2.84 -22.90 -19.17
C GLU A 270 3.30 -23.81 -18.02
N THR A 271 2.49 -23.89 -16.97
CA THR A 271 2.89 -24.51 -15.69
C THR A 271 1.99 -25.66 -15.26
N GLY A 272 0.88 -25.91 -15.96
CA GLY A 272 -0.15 -26.87 -15.55
C GLY A 272 -1.07 -26.37 -14.43
N ARG A 273 -0.89 -25.14 -13.94
CA ARG A 273 -1.59 -24.56 -12.78
C ARG A 273 -2.79 -23.72 -13.20
N ASP A 274 -3.90 -23.81 -12.47
CA ASP A 274 -5.21 -23.26 -12.88
C ASP A 274 -5.74 -22.12 -12.00
N ASN A 275 -4.92 -21.55 -11.10
CA ASN A 275 -5.37 -20.48 -10.20
C ASN A 275 -4.30 -19.39 -9.97
N PRO A 276 -3.90 -18.64 -11.01
CA PRO A 276 -2.97 -17.53 -10.82
C PRO A 276 -3.61 -16.44 -9.96
N LYS A 277 -2.81 -15.83 -9.09
CA LYS A 277 -3.19 -14.56 -8.43
C LYS A 277 -3.15 -13.45 -9.48
N LYS A 278 -4.25 -12.72 -9.61
CA LYS A 278 -4.42 -11.68 -10.63
C LYS A 278 -4.59 -10.33 -9.96
N TYR A 279 -3.81 -9.35 -10.42
CA TYR A 279 -3.83 -7.98 -9.92
C TYR A 279 -3.93 -6.99 -11.07
N VAL A 280 -4.69 -5.93 -10.84
CA VAL A 280 -4.71 -4.73 -11.68
C VAL A 280 -4.43 -3.54 -10.78
N ILE A 281 -3.45 -2.71 -11.14
CA ILE A 281 -3.17 -1.44 -10.45
C ILE A 281 -3.57 -0.31 -11.38
N LEU A 282 -4.63 0.40 -11.04
CA LEU A 282 -5.06 1.62 -11.72
C LEU A 282 -4.48 2.83 -10.98
N MET A 283 -3.77 3.70 -11.69
CA MET A 283 -3.30 4.98 -11.16
C MET A 283 -3.86 6.13 -12.00
N THR A 284 -4.22 7.23 -11.35
CA THR A 284 -4.64 8.49 -11.98
C THR A 284 -4.43 9.67 -11.04
N ASP A 285 -4.21 10.85 -11.58
CA ASP A 285 -4.06 12.10 -10.83
C ASP A 285 -5.27 13.04 -10.94
N GLY A 286 -6.35 12.57 -11.55
CA GLY A 286 -7.52 13.38 -11.82
C GLY A 286 -8.76 12.58 -12.12
N ALA A 287 -9.80 13.28 -12.55
CA ALA A 287 -11.03 12.64 -12.98
C ALA A 287 -11.06 12.49 -14.50
N ASN A 288 -11.73 11.45 -15.00
CA ASN A 288 -11.96 11.33 -16.43
C ASN A 288 -12.67 12.57 -16.99
N ASN A 289 -12.38 12.97 -18.24
CA ASN A 289 -13.00 14.19 -18.78
C ASN A 289 -14.52 14.09 -18.93
N TYR A 290 -15.07 12.87 -19.08
CA TYR A 290 -16.50 12.65 -19.27
C TYR A 290 -17.05 11.62 -18.27
N PRO A 291 -18.23 11.86 -17.65
CA PRO A 291 -18.86 10.90 -16.73
C PRO A 291 -19.17 9.53 -17.35
N SER A 292 -19.33 9.45 -18.67
CA SER A 292 -19.49 8.17 -19.38
C SER A 292 -18.24 7.28 -19.26
N TYR A 293 -17.05 7.87 -19.12
CA TYR A 293 -15.81 7.13 -18.91
C TYR A 293 -15.73 6.57 -17.49
N ASP A 294 -16.28 7.28 -16.50
CA ASP A 294 -16.41 6.74 -15.13
C ASP A 294 -17.30 5.49 -15.14
N THR A 295 -18.39 5.53 -15.91
CA THR A 295 -19.32 4.40 -16.04
C THR A 295 -18.64 3.19 -16.66
N THR A 296 -17.84 3.37 -17.71
CA THR A 296 -17.12 2.27 -18.37
C THR A 296 -15.97 1.75 -17.51
N THR A 297 -15.25 2.62 -16.81
CA THR A 297 -14.22 2.23 -15.83
C THR A 297 -14.83 1.35 -14.74
N LEU A 298 -15.91 1.79 -14.09
CA LEU A 298 -16.56 1.02 -13.02
C LEU A 298 -17.08 -0.33 -13.50
N ALA A 299 -17.68 -0.39 -14.70
CA ALA A 299 -18.13 -1.65 -15.28
C ALA A 299 -16.98 -2.66 -15.48
N ALA A 300 -15.82 -2.19 -15.94
CA ALA A 300 -14.64 -3.02 -16.06
C ALA A 300 -14.10 -3.46 -14.69
N CYS A 301 -14.09 -2.57 -13.69
CA CYS A 301 -13.67 -2.93 -12.33
C CYS A 301 -14.59 -3.99 -11.71
N ASP A 302 -15.91 -3.87 -11.92
CA ASP A 302 -16.88 -4.86 -11.44
C ASP A 302 -16.68 -6.23 -12.11
N SER A 303 -16.40 -6.26 -13.42
CA SER A 303 -16.03 -7.48 -14.15
C SER A 303 -14.73 -8.11 -13.61
N LEU A 304 -13.69 -7.31 -13.41
CA LEU A 304 -12.41 -7.75 -12.84
C LEU A 304 -12.60 -8.37 -11.44
N LYS A 305 -13.34 -7.69 -10.56
CA LYS A 305 -13.66 -8.18 -9.21
C LYS A 305 -14.44 -9.50 -9.27
N ALA A 306 -15.42 -9.62 -10.17
CA ALA A 306 -16.17 -10.85 -10.37
C ALA A 306 -15.30 -12.02 -10.86
N GLN A 307 -14.21 -11.74 -11.56
CA GLN A 307 -13.22 -12.73 -12.00
C GLN A 307 -12.17 -13.09 -10.94
N GLY A 308 -12.30 -12.57 -9.72
CA GLY A 308 -11.35 -12.78 -8.62
C GLY A 308 -10.05 -11.99 -8.78
N VAL A 309 -10.03 -10.94 -9.59
CA VAL A 309 -8.88 -10.03 -9.72
C VAL A 309 -8.92 -9.02 -8.57
N ILE A 310 -7.77 -8.81 -7.94
CA ILE A 310 -7.59 -7.75 -6.94
C ILE A 310 -7.26 -6.46 -7.68
N VAL A 311 -8.13 -5.46 -7.56
CA VAL A 311 -7.99 -4.14 -8.18
C VAL A 311 -7.51 -3.15 -7.12
N TYR A 312 -6.26 -2.73 -7.27
CA TYR A 312 -5.67 -1.60 -6.57
C TYR A 312 -5.95 -0.31 -7.32
N THR A 313 -6.32 0.75 -6.60
CA THR A 313 -6.49 2.07 -7.17
C THR A 313 -5.65 3.10 -6.41
N ILE A 314 -4.93 3.95 -7.14
CA ILE A 314 -4.01 4.94 -6.58
C ILE A 314 -4.43 6.31 -7.12
N GLY A 315 -4.90 7.17 -6.24
CA GLY A 315 -5.17 8.58 -6.54
C GLY A 315 -3.97 9.45 -6.18
N TYR A 316 -3.39 10.13 -7.15
CA TYR A 316 -2.19 10.93 -6.95
C TYR A 316 -2.49 12.43 -7.01
N ALA A 317 -2.06 13.19 -6.01
CA ALA A 317 -2.31 14.63 -5.88
C ALA A 317 -3.80 15.00 -6.10
N LEU A 318 -4.69 14.22 -5.49
CA LEU A 318 -6.14 14.45 -5.48
C LEU A 318 -6.52 15.38 -4.32
N ASN A 319 -5.98 16.60 -4.33
CA ASN A 319 -6.23 17.61 -3.31
C ASN A 319 -6.51 18.99 -3.94
N HIS A 320 -7.10 19.89 -3.15
CA HIS A 320 -7.49 21.22 -3.63
C HIS A 320 -6.32 22.20 -3.52
N GLN A 321 -5.36 22.08 -4.43
CA GLN A 321 -4.20 22.97 -4.53
C GLN A 321 -3.96 23.44 -5.96
N THR A 322 -3.21 24.53 -6.09
CA THR A 322 -2.77 25.03 -7.39
C THR A 322 -1.52 24.29 -7.82
N TYR A 323 -1.66 23.49 -8.86
CA TYR A 323 -0.57 22.78 -9.51
C TYR A 323 -0.01 23.60 -10.67
N GLY A 324 1.29 23.48 -10.91
CA GLY A 324 1.99 24.19 -11.97
C GLY A 324 3.24 23.45 -12.41
N SER A 325 3.94 24.04 -13.37
CA SER A 325 5.25 23.55 -13.83
C SER A 325 6.28 24.66 -13.66
N PRO A 326 7.49 24.41 -13.14
CA PRO A 326 8.56 25.42 -13.08
C PRO A 326 8.94 25.99 -14.45
N ASN A 327 8.67 25.24 -15.52
CA ASN A 327 9.06 25.56 -16.88
C ASN A 327 7.92 26.13 -17.74
N TYR A 328 6.72 26.32 -17.18
CA TYR A 328 5.54 26.78 -17.91
C TYR A 328 4.67 27.71 -17.07
N TRP A 329 3.96 28.63 -17.72
CA TRP A 329 3.18 29.66 -17.02
C TRP A 329 1.77 29.21 -16.63
N ASP A 330 1.32 28.03 -17.11
CA ASP A 330 0.00 27.50 -16.80
C ASP A 330 -0.02 26.84 -15.44
N THR A 331 -1.05 27.19 -14.68
CA THR A 331 -1.40 26.56 -13.41
C THR A 331 -2.82 26.04 -13.48
N TYR A 332 -3.10 25.02 -12.69
CA TYR A 332 -4.42 24.41 -12.63
C TYR A 332 -4.77 24.12 -11.17
N THR A 333 -5.95 24.55 -10.76
CA THR A 333 -6.51 24.27 -9.43
C THR A 333 -7.77 23.46 -9.62
N PRO A 334 -7.77 22.15 -9.35
CA PRO A 334 -8.95 21.33 -9.55
C PRO A 334 -10.05 21.76 -8.58
N PRO A 335 -11.29 21.96 -9.06
CA PRO A 335 -12.41 22.25 -8.17
C PRO A 335 -12.74 21.03 -7.30
N GLN A 336 -13.30 21.26 -6.11
CA GLN A 336 -13.57 20.18 -5.14
C GLN A 336 -14.42 19.04 -5.72
N TRP A 337 -15.43 19.36 -6.56
CA TRP A 337 -16.28 18.34 -7.18
C TRP A 337 -15.50 17.40 -8.11
N GLU A 338 -14.41 17.86 -8.71
CA GLU A 338 -13.59 17.04 -9.60
C GLU A 338 -12.74 16.05 -8.80
N ILE A 339 -12.16 16.53 -7.70
CA ILE A 339 -11.45 15.70 -6.72
C ILE A 339 -12.39 14.65 -6.14
N ASP A 340 -13.59 15.05 -5.72
CA ASP A 340 -14.57 14.14 -5.15
C ASP A 340 -15.01 13.08 -6.15
N ARG A 341 -15.19 13.45 -7.43
CA ARG A 341 -15.51 12.50 -8.51
C ARG A 341 -14.37 11.51 -8.75
N ALA A 342 -13.13 11.98 -8.85
CA ALA A 342 -11.96 11.11 -9.01
C ALA A 342 -11.82 10.13 -7.85
N ARG A 343 -11.93 10.62 -6.61
CA ARG A 343 -11.85 9.79 -5.40
C ARG A 343 -12.98 8.77 -5.35
N ASN A 344 -14.21 9.17 -5.68
CA ASN A 344 -15.36 8.27 -5.69
C ASN A 344 -15.19 7.15 -6.73
N LEU A 345 -14.73 7.49 -7.94
CA LEU A 345 -14.41 6.53 -8.99
C LEU A 345 -13.39 5.49 -8.50
N LEU A 346 -12.26 5.94 -7.95
CA LEU A 346 -11.19 5.06 -7.51
C LEU A 346 -11.59 4.19 -6.30
N GLN A 347 -12.34 4.75 -5.36
CA GLN A 347 -12.87 4.01 -4.21
C GLN A 347 -13.82 2.89 -4.63
N ASN A 348 -14.72 3.16 -5.58
CA ASN A 348 -15.69 2.17 -6.05
C ASN A 348 -15.08 1.13 -7.01
N CYS A 349 -14.02 1.50 -7.73
CA CYS A 349 -13.28 0.58 -8.58
C CYS A 349 -12.40 -0.39 -7.79
N ALA A 350 -11.82 0.04 -6.66
CA ALA A 350 -10.99 -0.81 -5.82
C ALA A 350 -11.74 -2.06 -5.31
N SER A 351 -11.01 -3.16 -5.10
CA SER A 351 -11.60 -4.40 -4.53
C SER A 351 -12.07 -4.25 -3.08
N GLY A 352 -11.62 -3.20 -2.39
CA GLY A 352 -11.94 -2.92 -0.99
C GLY A 352 -11.23 -1.66 -0.50
N PRO A 353 -11.59 -1.13 0.70
CA PRO A 353 -10.98 0.09 1.25
C PRO A 353 -9.46 0.01 1.41
N GLU A 354 -8.92 -1.17 1.67
CA GLU A 354 -7.49 -1.45 1.80
C GLU A 354 -6.74 -1.42 0.46
N TYR A 355 -7.45 -1.54 -0.67
CA TYR A 355 -6.92 -1.52 -2.02
C TYR A 355 -7.00 -0.13 -2.67
N PHE A 356 -7.71 0.82 -2.03
CA PHE A 356 -7.73 2.23 -2.42
C PHE A 356 -6.62 3.00 -1.68
N LYS A 357 -5.75 3.67 -2.42
CA LYS A 357 -4.62 4.45 -1.91
C LYS A 357 -4.68 5.88 -2.45
N THR A 358 -4.27 6.84 -1.64
CA THR A 358 -4.10 8.22 -2.07
C THR A 358 -2.81 8.80 -1.52
N THR A 359 -2.16 9.66 -2.30
CA THR A 359 -0.97 10.40 -1.88
C THR A 359 -0.93 11.76 -2.56
N ASP A 360 -0.32 12.73 -1.91
CA ASP A 360 -0.11 14.09 -2.42
C ASP A 360 1.35 14.35 -2.83
N ASN A 361 2.26 13.39 -2.58
CA ASN A 361 3.67 13.51 -2.89
C ASN A 361 4.31 12.19 -3.38
N SER A 362 5.41 12.33 -4.09
CA SER A 362 6.20 11.27 -4.71
C SER A 362 6.85 10.31 -3.71
N THR A 363 7.23 10.77 -2.52
CA THR A 363 7.84 9.91 -1.49
C THR A 363 6.84 8.87 -0.97
N ASP A 364 5.63 9.32 -0.67
CA ASP A 364 4.53 8.47 -0.23
C ASP A 364 4.00 7.59 -1.37
N LEU A 365 4.09 8.05 -2.63
CA LEU A 365 3.78 7.23 -3.80
C LEU A 365 4.70 6.00 -3.90
N ASN A 366 6.01 6.18 -3.74
CA ASN A 366 6.95 5.06 -3.70
C ASN A 366 6.62 4.09 -2.57
N GLN A 367 6.29 4.59 -1.37
CA GLN A 367 5.89 3.75 -0.25
C GLN A 367 4.59 2.96 -0.52
N ILE A 368 3.63 3.55 -1.25
CA ILE A 368 2.41 2.86 -1.67
C ILE A 368 2.76 1.68 -2.59
N PHE A 369 3.57 1.91 -3.62
CA PHE A 369 3.98 0.84 -4.55
C PHE A 369 4.79 -0.25 -3.85
N GLN A 370 5.68 0.11 -2.93
CA GLN A 370 6.40 -0.85 -2.07
C GLN A 370 5.44 -1.67 -1.20
N GLY A 371 4.44 -1.02 -0.60
CA GLY A 371 3.40 -1.70 0.19
C GLY A 371 2.58 -2.68 -0.65
N ILE A 372 2.22 -2.30 -1.89
CA ILE A 372 1.52 -3.18 -2.84
C ILE A 372 2.43 -4.35 -3.24
N GLY A 373 3.69 -4.09 -3.57
CA GLY A 373 4.66 -5.15 -3.89
C GLY A 373 4.83 -6.14 -2.74
N ALA A 374 4.87 -5.66 -1.50
CA ALA A 374 4.92 -6.49 -0.31
C ALA A 374 3.65 -7.33 -0.11
N ASP A 375 2.45 -6.75 -0.32
CA ASP A 375 1.20 -7.51 -0.25
C ASP A 375 1.11 -8.57 -1.35
N ILE A 376 1.50 -8.23 -2.58
CA ILE A 376 1.57 -9.19 -3.69
C ILE A 376 2.54 -10.31 -3.34
N ALA A 377 3.73 -10.00 -2.83
CA ALA A 377 4.70 -11.00 -2.39
C ALA A 377 4.13 -11.87 -1.26
N GLN A 378 3.41 -11.27 -0.31
CA GLN A 378 2.73 -12.00 0.75
C GLN A 378 1.73 -13.00 0.19
N ASN A 379 0.79 -12.54 -0.63
CA ASN A 379 -0.26 -13.38 -1.20
C ASN A 379 0.27 -14.40 -2.22
N PHE A 380 1.37 -14.09 -2.88
CA PHE A 380 2.07 -15.00 -3.79
C PHE A 380 2.74 -16.15 -3.05
N LEU A 381 3.34 -15.89 -1.89
CA LEU A 381 4.01 -16.92 -1.10
C LEU A 381 3.10 -17.60 -0.08
N ARG A 382 1.88 -17.09 0.14
CA ARG A 382 0.92 -17.65 1.09
C ARG A 382 0.39 -19.00 0.57
N ILE A 383 0.78 -20.06 1.27
CA ILE A 383 0.18 -21.40 1.15
C ILE A 383 -1.24 -21.32 1.73
N ALA A 384 -2.23 -21.90 1.04
CA ALA A 384 -3.59 -22.03 1.57
C ALA A 384 -3.52 -22.67 2.98
N HIS A 385 -4.07 -21.98 3.98
CA HIS A 385 -3.99 -22.36 5.40
C HIS A 385 -4.60 -23.73 5.71
#